data_AF-A0A6P3X2D3-F1
#
_entry.id   AF-A0A6P3X2D3-F1
#
_cell.length_a   1.000
_cell.length_b   1.000
_cell.length_c   1.000
_cell.angle_alpha   90.00
_cell.angle_beta   90.00
_cell.angle_gamma   90.00
#
_symmetry.space_group_name_H-M   'P 1'
#
loop_
_entity.id
_entity.type
_entity.pdbx_description
1 polymer ?
#
loop_
_entity_poly.entity_id
_entity_poly.type
_entity_poly.pdbx_seq_one_letter_code
_entity_poly.pdbx_strand_id
1 'polypeptide(L)'
;MASIIKDTGEIWSRLFDHRPFVQGEITFFLREFQDKRNDREVERLFKILEYATELKESQLDRTEQLGDCHLPSLKANVDVALSMCNRVLQREEDFDSDSALNGNRLIRRNEWEKFVNDMSDKCQKVDRTFQEKENEIQEFYVDLEKKLHITA
;
A
#
# COMPACT_ATOMS: atom_id res chain seq x y z
N MET A 1 97.95 16.52 -2.92
CA MET A 1 98.06 15.35 -3.83
C MET A 1 97.21 14.16 -3.37
N ALA A 2 97.29 13.73 -2.11
CA ALA A 2 96.52 12.58 -1.63
C ALA A 2 94.98 12.73 -1.72
N SER A 3 94.42 13.93 -1.44
CA SER A 3 92.97 14.12 -1.56
C SER A 3 92.51 14.07 -3.02
N ILE A 4 93.24 14.70 -3.94
CA ILE A 4 92.92 14.69 -5.37
C ILE A 4 92.91 13.26 -5.92
N ILE A 5 93.89 12.42 -5.55
CA ILE A 5 93.93 11.02 -5.99
C ILE A 5 92.73 10.23 -5.43
N LYS A 6 92.35 10.50 -4.19
CA LYS A 6 91.18 9.88 -3.55
C LYS A 6 89.88 10.29 -4.25
N ASP A 7 89.71 11.59 -4.52
CA ASP A 7 88.53 12.14 -5.18
C ASP A 7 88.42 11.62 -6.63
N THR A 8 89.55 11.54 -7.34
CA THR A 8 89.58 11.01 -8.72
C THR A 8 89.27 9.51 -8.75
N GLY A 9 89.76 8.74 -7.78
CA GLY A 9 89.45 7.32 -7.64
C GLY A 9 87.98 7.06 -7.27
N GLU A 10 87.39 7.94 -6.46
CA GLU A 10 85.97 7.88 -6.10
C GLU A 10 85.05 8.24 -7.28
N ILE A 11 85.43 9.23 -8.08
CA ILE A 11 84.71 9.55 -9.33
C ILE A 11 84.81 8.38 -10.31
N TRP A 12 85.99 7.78 -10.46
CA TRP A 12 86.20 6.64 -11.35
C TRP A 12 85.38 5.41 -10.92
N SER A 13 85.36 5.07 -9.63
CA SER A 13 84.57 3.95 -9.14
C SER A 13 83.07 4.17 -9.32
N ARG A 14 82.57 5.40 -9.13
CA ARG A 14 81.16 5.73 -9.38
C ARG A 14 80.79 5.70 -10.87
N LEU A 15 81.71 6.06 -11.77
CA LEU A 15 81.46 6.06 -13.21
C LEU A 15 81.59 4.68 -13.84
N PHE A 16 82.53 3.85 -13.36
CA PHE A 16 82.92 2.61 -14.05
C PHE A 16 82.73 1.33 -13.21
N ASP A 17 82.49 1.42 -11.90
CA ASP A 17 82.05 0.28 -11.11
C ASP A 17 80.53 0.33 -10.96
N HIS A 18 79.83 -0.33 -11.89
CA HIS A 18 78.38 -0.39 -11.89
C HIS A 18 77.80 -1.35 -10.84
N ARG A 19 78.65 -2.11 -10.12
CA ARG A 19 78.17 -3.09 -9.13
C ARG A 19 77.28 -2.47 -8.05
N PRO A 20 77.58 -1.31 -7.45
CA PRO A 20 76.69 -0.68 -6.47
C PRO A 20 75.33 -0.29 -7.06
N PHE A 21 75.31 0.19 -8.31
CA PHE A 21 74.08 0.54 -9.00
C PHE A 21 73.23 -0.70 -9.30
N VAL A 22 73.82 -1.71 -9.94
CA VAL A 22 73.14 -2.97 -10.28
C VAL A 22 72.63 -3.69 -9.03
N GLN A 23 73.42 -3.71 -7.96
CA GLN A 23 73.00 -4.29 -6.68
C GLN A 23 71.83 -3.51 -6.07
N GLY A 24 71.84 -2.18 -6.18
CA GLY A 24 70.73 -1.32 -5.77
C GLY A 24 69.44 -1.64 -6.52
N GLU A 25 69.50 -1.74 -7.86
CA GLU A 25 68.35 -2.09 -8.70
C GLU A 25 67.81 -3.50 -8.40
N ILE A 26 68.70 -4.49 -8.23
CA ILE A 26 68.30 -5.86 -7.84
C ILE A 26 67.60 -5.85 -6.48
N THR A 27 68.14 -5.13 -5.50
CA THR A 27 67.57 -5.05 -4.15
C THR A 27 66.21 -4.33 -4.18
N PHE A 28 66.09 -3.26 -4.97
CA PHE A 28 64.82 -2.57 -5.18
C PHE A 28 63.78 -3.47 -5.84
N PHE A 29 64.17 -4.21 -6.89
CA PHE A 29 63.29 -5.14 -7.57
C PHE A 29 62.77 -6.23 -6.62
N LEU A 30 63.65 -6.87 -5.85
CA LEU A 30 63.25 -7.88 -4.86
C LEU A 30 62.30 -7.29 -3.81
N ARG A 31 62.62 -6.10 -3.29
CA ARG A 31 61.77 -5.43 -2.29
C ARG A 31 60.38 -5.09 -2.81
N GLU A 32 60.27 -4.55 -4.03
CA GLU A 32 58.97 -4.14 -4.56
C GLU A 32 58.13 -5.34 -5.03
N PHE A 33 58.76 -6.36 -5.62
CA PHE A 33 58.03 -7.44 -6.31
C PHE A 33 57.93 -8.74 -5.52
N GLN A 34 58.83 -9.02 -4.59
CA GLN A 34 58.69 -10.14 -3.64
C GLN A 34 58.22 -9.64 -2.28
N ASP A 35 58.95 -8.74 -1.63
CA ASP A 35 58.70 -8.45 -0.20
C ASP A 35 57.42 -7.64 0.03
N LYS A 36 57.18 -6.58 -0.76
CA LYS A 36 55.98 -5.74 -0.62
C LYS A 36 54.71 -6.41 -1.16
N ARG A 37 54.85 -7.23 -2.20
CA ARG A 37 53.72 -7.88 -2.86
C ARG A 37 53.23 -9.07 -2.03
N ASN A 38 54.17 -9.77 -1.37
CA ASN A 38 53.94 -10.94 -0.53
C ASN A 38 53.02 -11.95 -1.24
N ASP A 39 52.29 -12.77 -0.49
CA ASP A 39 51.32 -13.73 -1.02
C ASP A 39 49.91 -13.15 -1.25
N ARG A 40 49.77 -11.82 -1.34
CA ARG A 40 48.45 -11.15 -1.41
C ARG A 40 47.60 -11.61 -2.60
N GLU A 41 48.23 -11.88 -3.74
CA GLU A 41 47.54 -12.39 -4.93
C GLU A 41 47.08 -13.83 -4.74
N VAL A 42 47.90 -14.66 -4.09
CA VAL A 42 47.59 -16.04 -3.75
C VAL A 42 46.44 -16.11 -2.75
N GLU A 43 46.47 -15.30 -1.68
CA GLU A 43 45.36 -15.18 -0.73
C GLU A 43 44.05 -14.75 -1.41
N ARG A 44 44.12 -13.81 -2.37
CA ARG A 44 42.95 -13.39 -3.14
C ARG A 44 42.39 -14.52 -3.99
N LEU A 45 43.25 -15.28 -4.65
CA LEU A 45 42.84 -16.45 -5.44
C LEU A 45 42.17 -17.51 -4.56
N PHE A 46 42.73 -17.77 -3.36
CA PHE A 46 42.10 -18.68 -2.40
C PHE A 46 40.73 -18.19 -1.95
N LYS A 47 40.56 -16.89 -1.66
CA LYS A 47 39.24 -16.32 -1.32
C LYS A 47 38.23 -16.44 -2.46
N ILE A 48 38.67 -16.19 -3.70
CA ILE A 48 37.79 -16.35 -4.88
C ILE A 48 37.38 -17.81 -5.03
N LEU A 49 38.32 -18.74 -4.85
CA LEU A 49 38.04 -20.18 -4.90
C LEU A 49 37.08 -20.60 -3.78
N GLU A 50 37.26 -20.09 -2.57
CA GLU A 50 36.36 -20.31 -1.43
C GLU A 50 34.94 -19.85 -1.76
N TYR A 51 34.77 -18.60 -2.22
CA TYR A 51 33.47 -18.07 -2.60
C TYR A 51 32.82 -18.83 -3.75
N ALA A 52 33.59 -19.18 -4.79
CA ALA A 52 33.09 -19.93 -5.93
C ALA A 52 32.62 -21.33 -5.50
N THR A 53 33.37 -21.98 -4.61
CA THR A 53 33.01 -23.28 -4.05
C THR A 53 31.77 -23.18 -3.16
N GLU A 54 31.72 -22.21 -2.25
CA GLU A 54 30.57 -22.00 -1.37
C GLU A 54 29.29 -21.70 -2.15
N LEU A 55 29.37 -20.84 -3.17
CA LEU A 55 28.27 -20.54 -4.06
C LEU A 55 27.75 -21.80 -4.75
N LYS A 56 28.66 -22.58 -5.34
CA LYS A 56 28.34 -23.79 -6.10
C LYS A 56 27.78 -24.90 -5.20
N GLU A 57 28.33 -25.12 -4.02
CA GLU A 57 28.03 -26.27 -3.18
C GLU A 57 26.87 -26.04 -2.21
N SER A 58 26.55 -24.79 -1.87
CA SER A 58 25.56 -24.52 -0.81
C SER A 58 24.56 -23.43 -1.16
N GLN A 59 25.01 -22.29 -1.70
CA GLN A 59 24.15 -21.11 -1.78
C GLN A 59 23.11 -21.22 -2.90
N LEU A 60 23.45 -21.86 -4.03
CA LEU A 60 22.51 -22.09 -5.12
C LEU A 60 21.36 -23.00 -4.68
N ASP A 61 21.67 -24.20 -4.18
CA ASP A 61 20.66 -25.15 -3.69
C ASP A 61 19.81 -24.56 -2.56
N ARG A 62 20.44 -23.83 -1.63
CA ARG A 62 19.72 -23.13 -0.56
C ARG A 62 18.76 -22.08 -1.11
N THR A 63 19.17 -21.33 -2.12
CA THR A 63 18.33 -20.29 -2.74
C THR A 63 17.14 -20.91 -3.46
N GLU A 64 17.35 -22.02 -4.17
CA GLU A 64 16.28 -22.79 -4.81
C GLU A 64 15.29 -23.31 -3.77
N GLN A 65 15.75 -23.97 -2.70
CA GLN A 65 14.90 -24.49 -1.64
C GLN A 65 14.10 -23.39 -0.93
N LEU A 66 14.73 -22.25 -0.62
CA LEU A 66 14.02 -21.11 -0.02
C LEU A 66 12.98 -20.54 -0.99
N GLY A 67 13.30 -20.49 -2.29
CA GLY A 67 12.38 -20.11 -3.35
C GLY A 67 11.15 -21.03 -3.37
N ASP A 68 11.37 -22.33 -3.43
CA ASP A 68 10.31 -23.35 -3.48
C ASP A 68 9.44 -23.36 -2.22
N CYS A 69 10.03 -23.11 -1.05
CA CYS A 69 9.29 -23.07 0.22
C CYS A 69 8.43 -21.81 0.35
N HIS A 70 8.93 -20.64 -0.05
CA HIS A 70 8.32 -19.36 0.31
C HIS A 70 7.54 -18.70 -0.83
N LEU A 71 7.99 -18.82 -2.08
CA LEU A 71 7.33 -18.17 -3.22
C LEU A 71 5.91 -18.68 -3.48
N PRO A 72 5.59 -19.98 -3.37
CA PRO A 72 4.22 -20.46 -3.56
C PRO A 72 3.25 -19.89 -2.53
N SER A 73 3.66 -19.83 -1.26
CA SER A 73 2.84 -19.25 -0.20
C SER A 73 2.62 -17.76 -0.41
N LEU A 74 3.68 -17.02 -0.75
CA LEU A 74 3.58 -15.59 -1.06
C LEU A 74 2.63 -15.36 -2.24
N LYS A 75 2.79 -16.12 -3.33
CA LYS A 75 1.92 -16.04 -4.51
C LYS A 75 0.45 -16.29 -4.13
N ALA A 76 0.17 -17.36 -3.39
CA ALA A 76 -1.19 -17.70 -2.97
C ALA A 76 -1.83 -16.56 -2.15
N ASN A 77 -1.07 -15.97 -1.22
CA ASN A 77 -1.56 -14.86 -0.41
C ASN A 77 -1.86 -13.61 -1.25
N VAL A 78 -1.00 -13.31 -2.24
CA VAL A 78 -1.21 -12.20 -3.17
C VAL A 78 -2.42 -12.45 -4.07
N ASP A 79 -2.58 -13.67 -4.60
CA ASP A 79 -3.73 -14.04 -5.43
C ASP A 79 -5.05 -13.92 -4.64
N VAL A 80 -5.05 -14.32 -3.36
CA VAL A 80 -6.20 -14.13 -2.45
C VAL A 80 -6.48 -12.65 -2.24
N ALA A 81 -5.48 -11.84 -1.91
CA ALA A 81 -5.66 -10.40 -1.70
C ALA A 81 -6.20 -9.70 -2.96
N LEU A 82 -5.69 -10.07 -4.14
CA LEU A 82 -6.17 -9.58 -5.43
C LEU A 82 -7.63 -9.96 -5.66
N SER A 83 -7.99 -11.22 -5.40
CA SER A 83 -9.37 -11.70 -5.54
C SER A 83 -10.34 -10.93 -4.62
N MET A 84 -9.90 -10.60 -3.40
CA MET A 84 -10.70 -9.81 -2.46
C MET A 84 -10.90 -8.39 -2.97
N CYS A 85 -9.85 -7.74 -3.48
CA CYS A 85 -9.95 -6.39 -4.07
C CYS A 85 -10.91 -6.39 -5.26
N ASN A 86 -10.76 -7.34 -6.17
CA ASN A 86 -11.64 -7.47 -7.33
C ASN A 86 -13.11 -7.69 -6.92
N ARG A 87 -13.36 -8.48 -5.87
CA ARG A 87 -14.72 -8.70 -5.36
C ARG A 87 -15.32 -7.44 -4.74
N VAL A 88 -14.52 -6.57 -4.14
CA VAL A 88 -14.99 -5.28 -3.63
C VAL A 88 -15.36 -4.37 -4.79
N LEU A 89 -14.52 -4.28 -5.82
CA LEU A 89 -14.79 -3.49 -7.02
C LEU A 89 -16.04 -3.97 -7.77
N GLN A 90 -16.19 -5.29 -7.96
CA GLN A 90 -17.39 -5.86 -8.58
C GLN A 90 -18.66 -5.54 -7.80
N ARG A 91 -18.60 -5.61 -6.46
CA ARG A 91 -19.75 -5.22 -5.63
C ARG A 91 -20.08 -3.75 -5.77
N GLU A 92 -19.10 -2.88 -5.93
CA GLU A 92 -19.34 -1.46 -6.18
C GLU A 92 -20.01 -1.24 -7.54
N GLU A 93 -19.55 -1.92 -8.59
CA GLU A 93 -20.17 -1.87 -9.93
C GLU A 93 -21.60 -2.44 -9.94
N ASP A 94 -21.82 -3.57 -9.26
CA ASP A 94 -23.12 -4.25 -9.18
C ASP A 94 -24.10 -3.58 -8.20
N PHE A 95 -23.62 -2.71 -7.32
CA PHE A 95 -24.46 -2.02 -6.35
C PHE A 95 -25.22 -0.88 -7.03
N ASP A 96 -26.34 -1.22 -7.66
CA ASP A 96 -27.35 -0.28 -8.15
C ASP A 96 -28.09 0.39 -6.98
N SER A 97 -27.34 1.23 -6.26
CA SER A 97 -27.81 2.08 -5.17
C SER A 97 -29.05 2.86 -5.60
N ASP A 98 -29.06 3.35 -6.84
CA ASP A 98 -30.12 4.20 -7.35
C ASP A 98 -31.43 3.45 -7.51
N SER A 99 -31.42 2.20 -7.99
CA SER A 99 -32.61 1.36 -8.07
C SER A 99 -33.18 1.02 -6.69
N ALA A 100 -32.32 0.59 -5.76
CA ALA A 100 -32.76 0.28 -4.39
C ALA A 100 -33.31 1.52 -3.66
N LEU A 101 -32.66 2.68 -3.81
CA LEU A 101 -33.11 3.94 -3.26
C LEU A 101 -34.42 4.41 -3.90
N ASN A 102 -34.59 4.24 -5.21
CA ASN A 102 -35.83 4.58 -5.91
C ASN A 102 -37.00 3.69 -5.49
N GLY A 103 -36.79 2.38 -5.31
CA GLY A 103 -37.80 1.47 -4.77
C GLY A 103 -38.28 1.91 -3.38
N ASN A 104 -37.34 2.22 -2.48
CA ASN A 104 -37.66 2.70 -1.14
C ASN A 104 -38.33 4.09 -1.14
N ARG A 105 -37.98 4.96 -2.09
CA ARG A 105 -38.68 6.25 -2.28
C ARG A 105 -40.12 6.05 -2.73
N LEU A 106 -40.38 5.08 -3.62
CA LEU A 106 -41.72 4.77 -4.12
C LEU A 106 -42.61 4.20 -3.01
N ILE A 107 -42.07 3.27 -2.20
CA ILE A 107 -42.79 2.71 -1.05
C ILE A 107 -43.20 3.83 -0.07
N ARG A 108 -42.25 4.68 0.32
CA ARG A 108 -42.53 5.81 1.22
C ARG A 108 -43.54 6.79 0.65
N ARG A 109 -43.52 7.04 -0.67
CA ARG A 109 -44.52 7.89 -1.34
C ARG A 109 -45.92 7.28 -1.23
N ASN A 110 -46.05 5.98 -1.49
CA ASN A 110 -47.33 5.29 -1.42
C ASN A 110 -47.87 5.23 0.03
N GLU A 111 -47.00 5.01 1.01
CA GLU A 111 -47.36 5.05 2.43
C GLU A 111 -47.81 6.45 2.86
N TRP A 112 -47.09 7.48 2.42
CA TRP A 112 -47.45 8.87 2.68
C TRP A 112 -48.80 9.24 2.08
N GLU A 113 -49.06 8.85 0.83
CA GLU A 113 -50.34 9.09 0.17
C GLU A 113 -51.49 8.41 0.90
N LYS A 114 -51.31 7.14 1.31
CA LYS A 114 -52.31 6.44 2.14
C LYS A 114 -52.57 7.15 3.46
N PHE A 115 -51.51 7.60 4.14
CA PHE A 115 -51.63 8.32 5.40
C PHE A 115 -52.39 9.65 5.24
N VAL A 116 -52.06 10.44 4.21
CA VAL A 116 -52.73 11.71 3.92
C VAL A 116 -54.20 11.49 3.60
N ASN A 117 -54.52 10.49 2.78
CA ASN A 117 -55.90 10.16 2.44
C ASN A 117 -56.70 9.72 3.67
N ASP A 118 -56.15 8.83 4.51
CA ASP A 118 -56.81 8.40 5.76
C ASP A 118 -57.02 9.57 6.74
N MET A 119 -56.05 10.49 6.84
CA MET A 119 -56.20 11.68 7.68
C MET A 119 -57.29 12.61 7.13
N SER A 120 -57.32 12.84 5.82
CA SER A 120 -58.36 13.63 5.15
C SER A 120 -59.75 13.04 5.39
N ASP A 121 -59.90 11.72 5.23
CA ASP A 121 -61.17 11.02 5.46
C ASP A 121 -61.64 11.15 6.92
N LYS A 122 -60.71 11.09 7.87
CA LYS A 122 -61.01 11.30 9.29
C LYS A 122 -61.48 12.72 9.59
N CYS A 123 -60.79 13.73 9.05
CA CYS A 123 -61.20 15.12 9.18
C CYS A 123 -62.60 15.34 8.61
N GLN A 124 -62.87 14.85 7.40
CA GLN A 124 -64.19 14.97 6.77
C GLN A 124 -65.30 14.29 7.58
N LYS A 125 -65.04 13.13 8.18
CA LYS A 125 -66.00 12.46 9.06
C LYS A 125 -66.31 13.30 10.29
N VAL A 126 -65.28 13.87 10.91
CA VAL A 126 -65.45 14.74 12.08
C VAL A 126 -66.29 15.97 11.70
N ASP A 127 -65.93 16.68 10.64
CA ASP A 127 -66.67 17.85 10.16
C ASP A 127 -68.14 17.52 9.88
N ARG A 128 -68.40 16.38 9.21
CA ARG A 128 -69.77 15.92 8.96
C ARG A 128 -70.55 15.66 10.24
N THR A 129 -69.94 15.00 11.23
CA THR A 129 -70.62 14.76 12.52
C THR A 129 -70.94 16.06 13.25
N PHE A 130 -70.04 17.04 13.22
CA PHE A 130 -70.30 18.36 13.79
C PHE A 130 -71.45 19.07 13.05
N GLN A 131 -71.46 19.03 11.72
CA GLN A 131 -72.51 19.64 10.91
C GLN A 131 -73.88 18.98 11.15
N GLU A 132 -73.93 17.65 11.25
CA GLU A 132 -75.15 16.92 11.60
C GLU A 132 -75.67 17.34 12.99
N LYS A 133 -74.79 17.48 13.99
CA LYS A 133 -75.18 17.95 15.33
C LYS A 133 -75.60 19.42 15.37
N GLU A 134 -74.95 20.28 14.60
CA GLU A 134 -75.34 21.69 14.47
C GLU A 134 -76.76 21.80 13.88
N ASN A 135 -77.04 21.03 12.83
CA ASN A 135 -78.37 20.96 12.23
C ASN A 135 -79.43 20.40 13.21
N GLU A 136 -79.14 19.31 13.93
CA GLU A 136 -80.04 18.76 14.96
C GLU A 136 -80.38 19.81 16.04
N ILE A 137 -79.37 20.56 16.51
CA ILE A 137 -79.55 21.62 17.49
C ILE A 137 -80.39 22.76 16.92
N GLN A 138 -80.10 23.18 15.69
CA GLN A 138 -80.87 24.21 15.00
C GLN A 138 -82.34 23.82 14.85
N GLU A 139 -82.62 22.58 14.43
CA GLU A 139 -83.98 22.04 14.34
C GLU A 139 -84.68 21.98 15.71
N PHE A 140 -83.98 21.56 16.76
CA PHE A 140 -84.50 21.54 18.13
C PHE A 140 -84.92 22.94 18.61
N TYR A 141 -84.08 23.95 18.38
CA TYR A 141 -84.42 25.33 18.76
C TYR A 141 -85.59 25.89 17.94
N VAL A 142 -85.64 25.60 16.63
CA VAL A 142 -86.79 25.99 15.78
C VAL A 142 -88.09 25.35 16.26
N ASP A 143 -88.07 24.07 16.65
CA ASP A 143 -89.24 23.38 17.21
C ASP A 143 -89.63 23.93 18.59
N LEU A 144 -88.64 24.23 19.44
CA LEU A 144 -88.86 24.84 20.75
C LEU A 144 -89.48 26.24 20.63
N GLU A 145 -88.99 27.08 19.72
CA GLU A 145 -89.55 28.41 19.43
C GLU A 145 -91.02 28.32 19.01
N LYS A 146 -91.36 27.36 18.13
CA LYS A 146 -92.74 27.08 17.71
C LYS A 146 -93.62 26.66 18.89
N LYS A 147 -93.14 25.75 19.74
CA LYS A 147 -93.88 25.21 20.91
C LYS A 147 -94.09 26.25 22.01
N LEU A 148 -93.15 27.17 22.18
CA LEU A 148 -93.23 28.22 23.20
C LEU A 148 -94.01 29.46 22.70
N HIS A 149 -94.53 29.45 21.46
CA HIS A 149 -95.18 30.59 20.82
C HIS A 149 -94.31 31.87 20.86
N ILE A 150 -92.98 31.72 20.77
CA ILE A 150 -92.03 32.84 20.87
C ILE A 150 -91.88 33.58 19.54
N THR A 151 -92.33 33.01 18.42
CA THR A 151 -92.43 33.74 17.16
C THR A 151 -93.68 34.62 17.11
N ALA A 152 -93.46 35.90 16.87
CA ALA A 152 -94.45 36.84 16.34
C ALA A 152 -94.99 36.40 14.97
#